data_AF-A0A3C0VWW5-F1
#
_entry.id   AF-A0A3C0VWW5-F1
#
_cell.length_a   1.000
_cell.length_b   1.000
_cell.length_c   1.000
_cell.angle_alpha   90.00
_cell.angle_beta   90.00
_cell.angle_gamma   90.00
#
_symmetry.space_group_name_H-M   'P 1'
#
loop_
_entity.id
_entity.type
_entity.pdbx_description
1 polymer ?
#
loop_
_entity_poly.entity_id
_entity_poly.type
_entity_poly.pdbx_seq_one_letter_code
_entity_poly.pdbx_strand_id
1 'polypeptide(L)'
;MEIGPAGNVYVLDWHDAFICGNNIQHKDTGRIFRMAPNKSLAKDWEGRYEDVQKLSDAKLISYQTNASSWHARRARVVLHGRAIKGKLDKGTHSALKQMFRKNKNPDYRLRALWALHITDGLNESDNLNNLNDKDEHIRAWSIQFLCEDKNPSSSALKKFASMANQDSSPVVRLYLASAMQRMSLENRWDIASGLITHAEDADDHNLPKLIWYGIEPLVPENPARAMELAQASQLPLVTEYIARRATDARQLETLSRAMGKIKSEATISNMLVGFSAGLKGINEINTPASWPETYEKIEKYPLAKEIAAILGDTESNKAFISTLDNPKANIDERRSALKNLASKKHMALKSRLIGLLDNNDLSNASIQAMALYSEKSFSQELLERYPNMNVEEKSATIQTMASRASYAQNLTDAIKSGVVPRNDLPEYIVQKMRRIAGPRFVDIWGMAKSSGVVKSGEKFQITISTIEGKMLYDIKEFEVKTGDSVSLKFRNLDFPPHNLLIVKPGKADEVAKMAIELGDKGFSKQWRPDTELILWGSTALNHKEEDLIKFIAPEPGNYPYVCTFPGHAMMMRGVMKVVPR
;
A
#
# COMPACT_ATOMS: atom_id res chain seq x y z
N MET A 1 24.07 -14.43 21.66
CA MET A 1 23.78 -15.26 22.86
C MET A 1 24.26 -16.67 22.59
N GLU A 2 24.79 -17.37 23.59
CA GLU A 2 25.28 -18.75 23.48
C GLU A 2 24.87 -19.57 24.70
N ILE A 3 24.75 -20.89 24.57
CA ILE A 3 24.49 -21.80 25.69
C ILE A 3 25.80 -22.49 26.05
N GLY A 4 26.13 -22.61 27.34
CA GLY A 4 27.31 -23.33 27.81
C GLY A 4 27.07 -24.81 28.16
N PRO A 5 28.13 -25.59 28.46
CA PRO A 5 28.05 -27.02 28.75
C PRO A 5 27.18 -27.34 29.97
N ALA A 6 27.04 -26.42 30.93
CA ALA A 6 26.18 -26.56 32.12
C ALA A 6 24.73 -26.08 31.90
N GLY A 7 24.35 -25.65 30.69
CA GLY A 7 23.02 -25.13 30.37
C GLY A 7 22.79 -23.64 30.69
N ASN A 8 23.82 -22.93 31.18
CA ASN A 8 23.74 -21.48 31.38
C ASN A 8 23.68 -20.76 30.02
N VAL A 9 22.96 -19.63 29.97
CA VAL A 9 22.92 -18.74 28.81
C VAL A 9 23.93 -17.62 29.01
N TYR A 10 24.79 -17.42 28.03
CA TYR A 10 25.77 -16.34 27.97
C TYR A 10 25.28 -15.28 26.98
N VAL A 11 25.14 -14.05 27.45
CA VAL A 11 24.71 -12.90 26.65
C VAL A 11 25.88 -11.93 26.56
N LEU A 12 26.29 -11.64 25.33
CA LEU A 12 27.19 -10.53 25.06
C LEU A 12 26.31 -9.30 24.81
N ASP A 13 26.45 -8.30 25.67
CA ASP A 13 25.87 -6.98 25.51
C ASP A 13 27.01 -6.03 25.16
N TRP A 14 27.10 -5.69 23.88
CA TRP A 14 28.14 -4.84 23.35
C TRP A 14 27.50 -3.82 22.41
N HIS A 15 27.85 -2.55 22.60
CA HIS A 15 27.30 -1.44 21.84
C HIS A 15 28.42 -0.73 21.09
N ASP A 16 28.25 -0.58 19.79
CA ASP A 16 29.03 0.33 18.96
C ASP A 16 28.08 1.34 18.31
N ALA A 17 28.34 2.63 18.51
CA ALA A 17 27.55 3.72 17.95
C ALA A 17 27.76 3.86 16.42
N PHE A 18 28.82 3.26 15.87
CA PHE A 18 29.16 3.32 14.44
C PHE A 18 28.97 1.97 13.74
N ILE A 19 27.71 1.52 13.63
CA ILE A 19 27.34 0.22 13.05
C ILE A 19 27.73 0.10 11.56
N CYS A 20 27.88 1.22 10.85
CA CYS A 20 28.19 1.27 9.41
C CYS A 20 29.66 1.59 9.09
N GLY A 21 30.56 1.66 10.08
CA GLY A 21 31.94 2.11 9.89
C GLY A 21 32.96 0.98 9.78
N ASN A 22 34.02 1.18 8.97
CA ASN A 22 35.16 0.26 8.83
C ASN A 22 36.03 0.14 10.11
N ASN A 23 35.70 0.85 11.19
CA ASN A 23 36.47 0.91 12.43
C ASN A 23 35.55 0.76 13.64
N ILE A 24 35.88 -0.21 14.50
CA ILE A 24 35.20 -0.48 15.76
C ILE A 24 35.79 0.44 16.84
N GLN A 25 34.99 1.35 17.42
CA GLN A 25 35.48 2.37 18.36
C GLN A 25 35.48 1.92 19.82
N HIS A 26 34.61 0.98 20.19
CA HIS A 26 34.33 0.67 21.59
C HIS A 26 34.47 -0.82 21.93
N LYS A 27 35.54 -1.49 21.48
CA LYS A 27 35.72 -2.95 21.65
C LYS A 27 35.60 -3.45 23.10
N ASP A 28 35.97 -2.62 24.08
CA ASP A 28 36.07 -3.02 25.49
C ASP A 28 34.85 -2.62 26.35
N THR A 29 33.82 -1.99 25.76
CA THR A 29 32.62 -1.56 26.52
C THR A 29 31.60 -2.68 26.74
N GLY A 30 31.88 -3.87 26.20
CA GLY A 30 30.98 -5.00 26.24
C GLY A 30 30.95 -5.70 27.60
N ARG A 31 29.80 -6.27 27.94
CA ARG A 31 29.62 -7.11 29.13
C ARG A 31 29.23 -8.51 28.69
N ILE A 32 29.74 -9.52 29.39
CA ILE A 32 29.27 -10.90 29.27
C ILE A 32 28.42 -11.22 30.49
N PHE A 33 27.12 -11.34 30.29
CA PHE A 33 26.20 -11.81 31.32
C PHE A 33 26.12 -13.33 31.27
N ARG A 34 26.27 -13.98 32.42
CA ARG A 34 25.95 -15.41 32.60
C ARG A 34 24.63 -15.53 33.33
N MET A 35 23.61 -16.01 32.64
CA MET A 35 22.30 -16.30 33.19
C MET A 35 22.22 -17.79 33.53
N ALA A 36 21.98 -18.08 34.80
CA ALA A 36 21.86 -19.44 35.34
C ALA A 36 20.60 -19.54 36.20
N PRO A 37 19.87 -20.68 36.17
CA PRO A 37 18.80 -20.90 37.12
C PRO A 37 19.37 -21.00 38.54
N ASN A 38 18.62 -20.50 39.54
CA ASN A 38 19.01 -20.60 40.96
C ASN A 38 19.29 -22.06 41.39
N LYS A 39 18.55 -23.01 40.81
CA LYS A 39 18.78 -24.44 40.98
C LYS A 39 18.99 -25.09 39.62
N SER A 40 20.22 -25.54 39.35
CA SER A 40 20.55 -26.23 38.10
C SER A 40 20.07 -27.68 38.12
N LEU A 41 19.45 -28.13 37.02
CA LEU A 41 19.12 -29.54 36.77
C LEU A 41 20.22 -30.27 35.99
N ALA A 42 21.34 -29.59 35.69
CA ALA A 42 22.47 -30.19 35.01
C ALA A 42 23.13 -31.23 35.93
N LYS A 43 23.13 -32.50 35.51
CA LYS A 43 23.86 -33.58 36.19
C LYS A 43 25.33 -33.54 35.82
N ASP A 44 26.25 -33.40 36.77
CA ASP A 44 27.66 -33.43 36.44
C ASP A 44 28.13 -34.86 36.07
N TRP A 45 29.13 -34.98 35.20
CA TRP A 45 29.76 -36.24 34.84
C TRP A 45 31.22 -36.01 34.41
N GLU A 46 32.05 -37.04 34.53
CA GLU A 46 33.46 -36.99 34.14
C GLU A 46 33.61 -36.61 32.66
N GLY A 47 34.40 -35.57 32.39
CA GLY A 47 34.63 -35.07 31.04
C GLY A 47 33.56 -34.11 30.50
N ARG A 48 32.60 -33.65 31.32
CA ARG A 48 31.58 -32.66 30.92
C ARG A 48 32.17 -31.35 30.38
N TYR A 49 33.33 -30.92 30.88
CA TYR A 49 33.95 -29.65 30.50
C TYR A 49 35.19 -29.82 29.61
N GLU A 50 35.42 -31.04 29.10
CA GLU A 50 36.52 -31.30 28.17
C GLU A 50 36.34 -30.56 26.84
N ASP A 51 37.45 -30.35 26.16
CA ASP A 51 37.45 -29.81 24.81
C ASP A 51 36.89 -30.84 23.82
N VAL A 52 35.62 -30.68 23.48
CA VAL A 52 34.89 -31.54 22.53
C VAL A 52 35.62 -31.66 21.18
N GLN A 53 36.42 -30.67 20.77
CA GLN A 53 37.15 -30.72 19.50
C GLN A 53 38.25 -31.79 19.47
N LYS A 54 38.78 -32.18 20.64
CA LYS A 54 39.87 -33.16 20.79
C LYS A 54 39.38 -34.60 20.91
N LEU A 55 38.07 -34.82 21.07
CA LEU A 55 37.50 -36.16 21.26
C LEU A 55 37.52 -36.99 19.96
N SER A 56 37.62 -38.31 20.05
CA SER A 56 37.52 -39.20 18.88
C SER A 56 36.11 -39.21 18.27
N ASP A 57 35.97 -39.58 16.99
CA ASP A 57 34.64 -39.65 16.36
C ASP A 57 33.71 -40.61 17.11
N ALA A 58 34.22 -41.74 17.60
CA ALA A 58 33.46 -42.69 18.41
C ALA A 58 32.86 -42.03 19.67
N LYS A 59 33.64 -41.17 20.36
CA LYS A 59 33.16 -40.43 21.52
C LYS A 59 32.14 -39.36 21.11
N LEU A 60 32.35 -38.65 20.00
CA LEU A 60 31.40 -37.66 19.45
C LEU A 60 30.06 -38.30 19.05
N ILE A 61 30.09 -39.51 18.50
CA ILE A 61 28.89 -40.31 18.22
C ILE A 61 28.18 -40.66 19.54
N SER A 62 28.91 -41.11 20.56
CA SER A 62 28.30 -41.40 21.88
C SER A 62 27.61 -40.17 22.50
N TYR A 63 28.05 -38.96 22.17
CA TYR A 63 27.43 -37.72 22.65
C TYR A 63 26.06 -37.45 22.00
N GLN A 64 25.69 -38.12 20.91
CA GLN A 64 24.34 -37.99 20.35
C GLN A 64 23.26 -38.53 21.30
N THR A 65 23.59 -39.52 22.16
CA THR A 65 22.68 -40.05 23.19
C THR A 65 22.86 -39.38 24.55
N ASN A 66 23.68 -38.32 24.64
CA ASN A 66 23.86 -37.59 25.89
C ASN A 66 22.59 -36.78 26.23
N ALA A 67 22.23 -36.76 27.52
CA ALA A 67 21.11 -35.97 28.04
C ALA A 67 21.32 -34.45 27.84
N SER A 68 22.56 -34.00 27.74
CA SER A 68 22.91 -32.62 27.43
C SER A 68 22.86 -32.36 25.92
N SER A 69 21.83 -31.63 25.49
CA SER A 69 21.68 -31.18 24.10
C SER A 69 22.86 -30.33 23.61
N TRP A 70 23.54 -29.61 24.52
CA TRP A 70 24.76 -28.85 24.19
C TRP A 70 25.87 -29.76 23.67
N HIS A 71 26.14 -30.88 24.36
CA HIS A 71 27.18 -31.83 23.97
C HIS A 71 26.85 -32.53 22.66
N ALA A 72 25.59 -32.96 22.50
CA ALA A 72 25.13 -33.57 21.25
C ALA A 72 25.31 -32.60 20.07
N ARG A 73 24.92 -31.32 20.24
CA ARG A 73 25.06 -30.28 19.21
C ARG A 73 26.52 -29.97 18.91
N ARG A 74 27.39 -29.81 19.93
CA ARG A 74 28.81 -29.56 19.70
C ARG A 74 29.51 -30.74 19.06
N ALA A 75 29.14 -31.97 19.41
CA ALA A 75 29.67 -33.14 18.75
C ALA A 75 29.34 -33.16 17.25
N ARG A 76 28.11 -32.80 16.86
CA ARG A 76 27.72 -32.65 15.45
C ARG A 76 28.52 -31.56 14.72
N VAL A 77 28.76 -30.42 15.36
CA VAL A 77 29.58 -29.35 14.79
C VAL A 77 31.02 -29.82 14.53
N VAL A 78 31.61 -30.57 15.47
CA VAL A 78 32.96 -31.12 15.30
C VAL A 78 33.00 -32.16 14.19
N LEU A 79 32.04 -33.08 14.15
CA LEU A 79 31.92 -34.09 13.09
C LEU A 79 31.77 -33.44 11.71
N HIS A 80 30.89 -32.44 11.56
CA HIS A 80 30.74 -31.68 10.31
C HIS A 80 32.05 -31.01 9.89
N GLY A 81 32.75 -30.35 10.82
CA GLY A 81 34.05 -29.74 10.54
C GLY A 81 35.13 -30.75 10.13
N ARG A 82 35.07 -31.99 10.63
CA ARG A 82 35.94 -33.10 10.20
C ARG A 82 35.56 -33.62 8.83
N ALA A 83 34.27 -33.70 8.52
CA ALA A 83 33.76 -34.11 7.22
C ALA A 83 34.28 -33.21 6.10
N ILE A 84 34.10 -31.89 6.24
CA ILE A 84 34.56 -30.88 5.28
C ILE A 84 36.09 -30.98 5.07
N LYS A 85 36.85 -31.29 6.12
CA LYS A 85 38.31 -31.42 6.07
C LYS A 85 38.80 -32.78 5.57
N GLY A 86 37.92 -33.72 5.26
CA GLY A 86 38.27 -35.09 4.89
C GLY A 86 38.96 -35.87 6.03
N LYS A 87 38.67 -35.53 7.28
CA LYS A 87 39.31 -36.08 8.49
C LYS A 87 38.37 -36.93 9.36
N LEU A 88 37.24 -37.38 8.81
CA LEU A 88 36.38 -38.32 9.53
C LEU A 88 37.01 -39.71 9.58
N ASP A 89 36.84 -40.39 10.70
CA ASP A 89 37.24 -41.79 10.84
C ASP A 89 36.40 -42.67 9.90
N LYS A 90 37.01 -43.67 9.25
CA LYS A 90 36.34 -44.52 8.24
C LYS A 90 35.05 -45.20 8.73
N GLY A 91 34.95 -45.47 10.04
CA GLY A 91 33.78 -46.13 10.65
C GLY A 91 32.64 -45.19 11.06
N THR A 92 32.83 -43.87 10.97
CA THR A 92 31.91 -42.88 11.57
C THR A 92 30.50 -42.96 10.98
N HIS A 93 30.37 -42.99 9.65
CA HIS A 93 29.06 -43.11 9.00
C HIS A 93 28.38 -44.45 9.31
N SER A 94 29.12 -45.56 9.33
CA SER A 94 28.57 -46.88 9.68
C SER A 94 28.02 -46.90 11.11
N ALA A 95 28.74 -46.31 12.06
CA ALA A 95 28.30 -46.21 13.45
C ALA A 95 27.06 -45.31 13.61
N LEU A 96 27.02 -44.17 12.93
CA LEU A 96 25.85 -43.29 12.91
C LEU A 96 24.62 -43.96 12.26
N LYS A 97 24.79 -44.67 11.13
CA LYS A 97 23.71 -45.46 10.49
C LYS A 97 23.21 -46.56 11.43
N GLN A 98 24.12 -47.24 12.14
CA GLN A 98 23.72 -48.22 13.15
C GLN A 98 22.90 -47.59 14.27
N MET A 99 23.31 -46.42 14.78
CA MET A 99 22.56 -45.69 15.80
C MET A 99 21.16 -45.30 15.30
N PHE A 100 21.07 -44.72 14.11
CA PHE A 100 19.80 -44.33 13.49
C PHE A 100 18.82 -45.51 13.34
N ARG A 101 19.32 -46.68 12.92
CA ARG A 101 18.50 -47.88 12.67
C ARG A 101 18.12 -48.65 13.93
N LYS A 102 19.02 -48.76 14.91
CA LYS A 102 18.84 -49.66 16.07
C LYS A 102 18.32 -48.97 17.33
N ASN A 103 18.46 -47.65 17.46
CA ASN A 103 18.02 -46.97 18.67
C ASN A 103 16.49 -46.90 18.74
N LYS A 104 15.93 -47.13 19.94
CA LYS A 104 14.47 -47.07 20.16
C LYS A 104 13.97 -45.64 20.43
N ASN A 105 14.84 -44.75 20.90
CA ASN A 105 14.47 -43.36 21.21
C ASN A 105 14.51 -42.50 19.94
N PRO A 106 13.40 -41.87 19.54
CA PRO A 106 13.31 -41.09 18.30
C PRO A 106 14.24 -39.87 18.27
N ASP A 107 14.45 -39.19 19.40
CA ASP A 107 15.37 -38.04 19.48
C ASP A 107 16.81 -38.45 19.14
N TYR A 108 17.23 -39.63 19.61
CA TYR A 108 18.57 -40.13 19.33
C TYR A 108 18.72 -40.57 17.88
N ARG A 109 17.66 -41.12 17.28
CA ARG A 109 17.61 -41.42 15.85
C ARG A 109 17.70 -40.14 15.03
N LEU A 110 16.94 -39.11 15.37
CA LEU A 110 17.00 -37.79 14.71
C LEU A 110 18.38 -37.15 14.81
N ARG A 111 19.02 -37.18 15.98
CA ARG A 111 20.38 -36.67 16.16
C ARG A 111 21.39 -37.41 15.29
N ALA A 112 21.26 -38.72 15.17
CA ALA A 112 22.08 -39.52 14.26
C ALA A 112 21.80 -39.19 12.79
N LEU A 113 20.52 -39.03 12.41
CA LEU A 113 20.10 -38.63 11.07
C LEU A 113 20.68 -37.25 10.69
N TRP A 114 20.58 -36.25 11.57
CA TRP A 114 21.18 -34.93 11.36
C TRP A 114 22.69 -34.99 11.28
N ALA A 115 23.35 -35.82 12.10
CA ALA A 115 24.79 -36.01 12.03
C ALA A 115 25.20 -36.63 10.68
N LEU A 116 24.45 -37.62 10.18
CA LEU A 116 24.69 -38.19 8.86
C LEU A 116 24.48 -37.17 7.74
N HIS A 117 23.44 -36.34 7.81
CA HIS A 117 23.16 -35.33 6.78
C HIS A 117 24.31 -34.31 6.68
N ILE A 118 24.70 -33.69 7.80
CA ILE A 118 25.75 -32.66 7.81
C ILE A 118 27.16 -33.21 7.55
N THR A 119 27.35 -34.52 7.46
CA THR A 119 28.64 -35.13 7.13
C THR A 119 28.63 -35.86 5.80
N ASP A 120 27.64 -35.63 4.94
CA ASP A 120 27.45 -36.31 3.65
C ASP A 120 27.40 -37.85 3.78
N GLY A 121 26.86 -38.34 4.89
CA GLY A 121 26.67 -39.75 5.19
C GLY A 121 25.35 -40.34 4.67
N LEU A 122 24.45 -39.50 4.16
CA LEU A 122 23.19 -39.89 3.52
C LEU A 122 23.27 -39.64 2.01
N ASN A 123 22.64 -40.53 1.24
CA ASN A 123 22.34 -40.27 -0.16
C ASN A 123 20.82 -40.14 -0.37
N GLU A 124 20.41 -39.81 -1.59
CA GLU A 124 19.00 -39.67 -1.94
C GLU A 124 18.18 -40.94 -1.62
N SER A 125 18.71 -42.12 -1.92
CA SER A 125 18.03 -43.39 -1.64
C SER A 125 17.80 -43.62 -0.14
N ASP A 126 18.78 -43.28 0.70
CA ASP A 126 18.62 -43.31 2.16
C ASP A 126 17.46 -42.39 2.58
N ASN A 127 17.40 -41.16 2.08
CA ASN A 127 16.32 -40.22 2.40
C ASN A 127 14.94 -40.66 1.88
N LEU A 128 14.85 -41.19 0.65
CA LEU A 128 13.61 -41.74 0.11
C LEU A 128 13.09 -42.91 0.95
N ASN A 129 13.98 -43.77 1.45
CA ASN A 129 13.60 -44.86 2.35
C ASN A 129 13.07 -44.32 3.68
N ASN A 130 13.72 -43.28 4.23
CA ASN A 130 13.32 -42.65 5.48
C ASN A 130 11.94 -41.98 5.43
N LEU A 131 11.42 -41.64 4.24
CA LEU A 131 10.03 -41.18 4.06
C LEU A 131 8.97 -42.23 4.43
N ASN A 132 9.37 -43.48 4.68
CA ASN A 132 8.50 -44.55 5.16
C ASN A 132 8.70 -44.87 6.64
N ASP A 133 9.48 -44.06 7.37
CA ASP A 133 9.71 -44.30 8.79
C ASP A 133 8.41 -44.18 9.59
N LYS A 134 8.27 -44.97 10.65
CA LYS A 134 7.13 -44.87 11.58
C LYS A 134 7.09 -43.52 12.31
N ASP A 135 8.24 -42.90 12.52
CA ASP A 135 8.36 -41.62 13.22
C ASP A 135 8.14 -40.44 12.28
N GLU A 136 7.17 -39.59 12.62
CA GLU A 136 6.78 -38.44 11.79
C GLU A 136 7.91 -37.41 11.61
N HIS A 137 8.76 -37.22 12.62
CA HIS A 137 9.84 -36.25 12.54
C HIS A 137 10.97 -36.74 11.63
N ILE A 138 11.21 -38.05 11.58
CA ILE A 138 12.15 -38.63 10.61
C ILE A 138 11.64 -38.41 9.19
N ARG A 139 10.36 -38.71 8.92
CA ARG A 139 9.74 -38.44 7.61
C ARG A 139 9.84 -36.95 7.25
N ALA A 140 9.50 -36.06 8.18
CA ALA A 140 9.56 -34.61 8.01
C ALA A 140 10.96 -34.10 7.66
N TRP A 141 11.99 -34.48 8.43
CA TRP A 141 13.37 -34.08 8.14
C TRP A 141 13.88 -34.62 6.80
N SER A 142 13.49 -35.84 6.42
CA SER A 142 13.85 -36.38 5.10
C SER A 142 13.20 -35.61 3.94
N ILE A 143 11.98 -35.08 4.11
CA ILE A 143 11.39 -34.13 3.14
C ILE A 143 12.26 -32.88 3.02
N GLN A 144 12.68 -32.30 4.16
CA GLN A 144 13.54 -31.12 4.14
C GLN A 144 14.83 -31.39 3.38
N PHE A 145 15.56 -32.47 3.71
CA PHE A 145 16.84 -32.80 3.08
C PHE A 145 16.73 -32.98 1.57
N LEU A 146 15.69 -33.65 1.09
CA LEU A 146 15.43 -33.83 -0.34
C LEU A 146 15.10 -32.51 -1.08
N CYS A 147 14.82 -31.43 -0.36
CA CYS A 147 14.43 -30.14 -0.91
C CYS A 147 15.45 -29.01 -0.63
N GLU A 148 16.55 -29.26 0.08
CA GLU A 148 17.53 -28.21 0.42
C GLU A 148 18.13 -27.57 -0.84
N ASP A 149 18.38 -28.34 -1.89
CA ASP A 149 18.94 -27.83 -3.16
C ASP A 149 17.88 -27.24 -4.12
N LYS A 150 16.63 -27.13 -3.67
CA LYS A 150 15.47 -26.66 -4.44
C LYS A 150 15.16 -27.46 -5.72
N ASN A 151 15.71 -28.66 -5.84
CA ASN A 151 15.56 -29.52 -7.01
C ASN A 151 15.29 -30.99 -6.60
N PRO A 152 14.16 -31.28 -5.90
CA PRO A 152 13.80 -32.65 -5.55
C PRO A 152 13.62 -33.51 -6.81
N SER A 153 14.06 -34.76 -6.76
CA SER A 153 13.93 -35.69 -7.89
C SER A 153 12.48 -36.08 -8.17
N SER A 154 12.22 -36.62 -9.36
CA SER A 154 10.90 -37.16 -9.72
C SER A 154 10.42 -38.26 -8.76
N SER A 155 11.34 -39.04 -8.18
CA SER A 155 11.02 -40.06 -7.19
C SER A 155 10.55 -39.43 -5.87
N ALA A 156 11.24 -38.38 -5.42
CA ALA A 156 10.85 -37.62 -4.24
C ALA A 156 9.48 -36.95 -4.45
N LEU A 157 9.27 -36.29 -5.60
CA LEU A 157 8.01 -35.62 -5.93
C LEU A 157 6.81 -36.58 -5.92
N LYS A 158 6.94 -37.75 -6.55
CA LYS A 158 5.90 -38.79 -6.52
C LYS A 158 5.59 -39.25 -5.10
N LYS A 159 6.62 -39.41 -4.26
CA LYS A 159 6.45 -39.81 -2.86
C LYS A 159 5.79 -38.69 -2.04
N PHE A 160 6.17 -37.43 -2.25
CA PHE A 160 5.57 -36.28 -1.60
C PHE A 160 4.09 -36.12 -1.95
N ALA A 161 3.72 -36.29 -3.22
CA ALA A 161 2.33 -36.29 -3.64
C ALA A 161 1.52 -37.40 -2.93
N SER A 162 2.06 -38.62 -2.86
CA SER A 162 1.42 -39.71 -2.11
C SER A 162 1.28 -39.39 -0.62
N MET A 163 2.32 -38.86 0.02
CA MET A 163 2.28 -38.49 1.44
C MET A 163 1.32 -37.33 1.71
N ALA A 164 1.25 -36.34 0.83
CA ALA A 164 0.33 -35.21 0.93
C ALA A 164 -1.15 -35.63 0.96
N ASN A 165 -1.48 -36.80 0.42
CA ASN A 165 -2.83 -37.35 0.42
C ASN A 165 -3.12 -38.30 1.58
N GLN A 166 -2.08 -38.87 2.21
CA GLN A 166 -2.22 -40.08 3.05
C GLN A 166 -1.58 -39.95 4.43
N ASP A 167 -0.61 -39.05 4.63
CA ASP A 167 0.10 -38.95 5.90
C ASP A 167 -0.79 -38.26 6.95
N SER A 168 -1.06 -38.98 8.04
CA SER A 168 -1.91 -38.50 9.13
C SER A 168 -1.24 -37.43 9.99
N SER A 169 0.08 -37.26 9.90
CA SER A 169 0.81 -36.33 10.73
C SER A 169 0.70 -34.88 10.24
N PRO A 170 0.21 -33.93 11.06
CA PRO A 170 0.25 -32.50 10.73
C PRO A 170 1.69 -31.99 10.62
N VAL A 171 2.66 -32.62 11.30
CA VAL A 171 4.09 -32.26 11.18
C VAL A 171 4.60 -32.58 9.79
N VAL A 172 4.27 -33.76 9.25
CA VAL A 172 4.69 -34.15 7.90
C VAL A 172 4.03 -33.23 6.86
N ARG A 173 2.73 -32.95 7.00
CA ARG A 173 2.02 -32.02 6.12
C ARG A 173 2.60 -30.62 6.14
N LEU A 174 3.04 -30.12 7.30
CA LEU A 174 3.74 -28.83 7.43
C LEU A 174 5.04 -28.80 6.61
N TYR A 175 5.81 -29.89 6.65
CA TYR A 175 7.05 -30.00 5.89
C TYR A 175 6.80 -30.14 4.38
N LEU A 176 5.76 -30.86 3.95
CA LEU A 176 5.33 -30.91 2.55
C LEU A 176 4.88 -29.52 2.05
N ALA A 177 4.11 -28.79 2.86
CA ALA A 177 3.70 -27.42 2.54
C ALA A 177 4.92 -26.48 2.43
N SER A 178 5.89 -26.61 3.32
CA SER A 178 7.18 -25.89 3.24
C SER A 178 7.96 -26.26 1.97
N ALA A 179 8.01 -27.54 1.62
CA ALA A 179 8.76 -28.07 0.49
C ALA A 179 8.26 -27.50 -0.84
N MET A 180 6.96 -27.22 -0.99
CA MET A 180 6.41 -26.58 -2.19
C MET A 180 7.16 -25.28 -2.55
N GLN A 181 7.59 -24.49 -1.56
CA GLN A 181 8.32 -23.24 -1.80
C GLN A 181 9.78 -23.45 -2.26
N ARG A 182 10.25 -24.70 -2.26
CA ARG A 182 11.61 -25.12 -2.66
C ARG A 182 11.57 -26.01 -3.91
N MET A 183 10.62 -25.80 -4.80
CA MET A 183 10.55 -26.45 -6.11
C MET A 183 9.91 -25.54 -7.15
N SER A 184 10.00 -25.93 -8.43
CA SER A 184 9.33 -25.23 -9.55
C SER A 184 7.81 -25.21 -9.35
N LEU A 185 7.13 -24.25 -9.98
CA LEU A 185 5.67 -24.11 -9.86
C LEU A 185 4.93 -25.38 -10.32
N GLU A 186 5.37 -26.00 -11.42
CA GLU A 186 4.74 -27.21 -11.95
C GLU A 186 4.78 -28.38 -10.95
N ASN A 187 5.88 -28.52 -10.21
CA ASN A 187 6.05 -29.64 -9.28
C ASN A 187 5.22 -29.51 -7.98
N ARG A 188 4.58 -28.36 -7.74
CA ARG A 188 3.79 -28.12 -6.51
C ARG A 188 2.38 -28.69 -6.58
N TRP A 189 1.80 -28.81 -7.77
CA TRP A 189 0.37 -29.05 -7.93
C TRP A 189 -0.13 -30.34 -7.30
N ASP A 190 0.61 -31.44 -7.44
CA ASP A 190 0.18 -32.73 -6.89
C ASP A 190 0.26 -32.76 -5.36
N ILE A 191 1.25 -32.05 -4.79
CA ILE A 191 1.40 -31.88 -3.34
C ILE A 191 0.27 -30.98 -2.81
N ALA A 192 0.03 -29.84 -3.46
CA ALA A 192 -1.04 -28.91 -3.11
C ALA A 192 -2.40 -29.62 -3.14
N SER A 193 -2.69 -30.38 -4.21
CA SER A 193 -3.94 -31.14 -4.38
C SER A 193 -4.20 -32.12 -3.24
N GLY A 194 -3.16 -32.76 -2.70
CA GLY A 194 -3.31 -33.65 -1.54
C GLY A 194 -3.53 -32.87 -0.24
N LEU A 195 -2.68 -31.89 0.04
CA LEU A 195 -2.70 -31.17 1.32
C LEU A 195 -4.03 -30.44 1.58
N ILE A 196 -4.68 -29.93 0.54
CA ILE A 196 -5.96 -29.22 0.68
C ILE A 196 -7.14 -30.12 1.06
N THR A 197 -6.98 -31.45 1.05
CA THR A 197 -8.05 -32.41 1.37
C THR A 197 -8.19 -32.70 2.86
N HIS A 198 -7.19 -32.32 3.66
CA HIS A 198 -7.15 -32.56 5.11
C HIS A 198 -8.02 -31.56 5.89
N ALA A 199 -9.32 -31.83 5.97
CA ALA A 199 -10.29 -30.98 6.68
C ALA A 199 -9.91 -30.73 8.15
N GLU A 200 -9.21 -31.67 8.79
CA GLU A 200 -8.71 -31.54 10.16
C GLU A 200 -7.72 -30.37 10.37
N ASP A 201 -7.13 -29.86 9.29
CA ASP A 201 -6.17 -28.74 9.35
C ASP A 201 -6.86 -27.37 9.25
N ALA A 202 -8.17 -27.31 9.02
CA ALA A 202 -8.89 -26.06 8.74
C ALA A 202 -8.71 -24.98 9.84
N ASP A 203 -8.68 -25.41 11.11
CA ASP A 203 -8.55 -24.53 12.28
C ASP A 203 -7.11 -24.45 12.83
N ASP A 204 -6.14 -25.13 12.21
CA ASP A 204 -4.73 -25.02 12.62
C ASP A 204 -4.20 -23.61 12.33
N HIS A 205 -3.44 -23.07 13.29
CA HIS A 205 -2.95 -21.69 13.18
C HIS A 205 -1.98 -21.48 11.99
N ASN A 206 -1.23 -22.50 11.60
CA ASN A 206 -0.09 -22.40 10.68
C ASN A 206 -0.34 -23.12 9.34
N LEU A 207 -0.89 -24.33 9.35
CA LEU A 207 -0.95 -25.22 8.19
C LEU A 207 -1.70 -24.61 6.99
N PRO A 208 -2.94 -24.10 7.12
CA PRO A 208 -3.64 -23.46 5.99
C PRO A 208 -2.86 -22.31 5.37
N LYS A 209 -2.16 -21.51 6.19
CA LYS A 209 -1.35 -20.36 5.72
C LYS A 209 -0.10 -20.83 4.97
N LEU A 210 0.54 -21.88 5.46
CA LEU A 210 1.74 -22.41 4.83
C LEU A 210 1.43 -23.13 3.51
N ILE A 211 0.31 -23.87 3.47
CA ILE A 211 -0.24 -24.46 2.24
C ILE A 211 -0.54 -23.34 1.24
N TRP A 212 -1.20 -22.26 1.70
CA TRP A 212 -1.46 -21.08 0.88
C TRP A 212 -0.18 -20.48 0.27
N TYR A 213 0.91 -20.33 1.03
CA TYR A 213 2.18 -19.81 0.47
C TYR A 213 2.75 -20.69 -0.65
N GLY A 214 2.48 -22.00 -0.64
CA GLY A 214 2.82 -22.89 -1.74
C GLY A 214 1.94 -22.67 -2.99
N ILE A 215 0.65 -22.40 -2.79
CA ILE A 215 -0.39 -22.27 -3.82
C ILE A 215 -0.46 -20.87 -4.44
N GLU A 216 -0.20 -19.80 -3.69
CA GLU A 216 -0.40 -18.42 -4.13
C GLU A 216 0.19 -18.12 -5.53
N PRO A 217 1.44 -18.53 -5.85
CA PRO A 217 2.03 -18.24 -7.16
C PRO A 217 1.40 -19.07 -8.29
N LEU A 218 0.72 -20.16 -7.97
CA LEU A 218 0.05 -21.04 -8.93
C LEU A 218 -1.22 -20.41 -9.49
N VAL A 219 -1.85 -19.51 -8.74
CA VAL A 219 -3.12 -18.86 -9.10
C VAL A 219 -2.99 -18.02 -10.39
N PRO A 220 -2.04 -17.07 -10.52
CA PRO A 220 -1.87 -16.34 -11.77
C PRO A 220 -1.26 -17.20 -12.89
N GLU A 221 -0.46 -18.22 -12.56
CA GLU A 221 0.20 -19.10 -13.53
C GLU A 221 -0.80 -19.99 -14.28
N ASN A 222 -1.71 -20.64 -13.57
CA ASN A 222 -2.79 -21.42 -14.16
C ASN A 222 -4.09 -21.21 -13.38
N PRO A 223 -4.85 -20.15 -13.72
CA PRO A 223 -6.08 -19.81 -13.01
C PRO A 223 -7.13 -20.92 -13.05
N ALA A 224 -7.22 -21.67 -14.15
CA ALA A 224 -8.19 -22.75 -14.29
C ALA A 224 -7.91 -23.89 -13.30
N ARG A 225 -6.67 -24.39 -13.26
CA ARG A 225 -6.24 -25.43 -12.32
C ARG A 225 -6.30 -24.95 -10.86
N ALA A 226 -6.05 -23.67 -10.60
CA ALA A 226 -6.26 -23.09 -9.28
C ALA A 226 -7.73 -23.10 -8.84
N MET A 227 -8.68 -22.86 -9.75
CA MET A 227 -10.12 -22.99 -9.41
C MET A 227 -10.50 -24.44 -9.08
N GLU A 228 -9.87 -25.42 -9.73
CA GLU A 228 -10.06 -26.84 -9.39
C GLU A 228 -9.56 -27.13 -7.96
N LEU A 229 -8.41 -26.57 -7.55
CA LEU A 229 -7.94 -26.65 -6.16
C LEU A 229 -8.94 -26.00 -5.20
N ALA A 230 -9.44 -24.79 -5.50
CA ALA A 230 -10.42 -24.11 -4.66
C ALA A 230 -11.71 -24.93 -4.48
N GLN A 231 -12.13 -25.64 -5.53
CA GLN A 231 -13.30 -26.51 -5.51
C GLN A 231 -13.08 -27.79 -4.70
N ALA A 232 -11.89 -28.38 -4.78
CA ALA A 232 -11.55 -29.62 -4.07
C ALA A 232 -11.15 -29.38 -2.59
N SER A 233 -10.78 -28.16 -2.24
CA SER A 233 -10.24 -27.84 -0.91
C SER A 233 -11.29 -27.98 0.19
N GLN A 234 -10.87 -28.63 1.29
CA GLN A 234 -11.57 -28.68 2.57
C GLN A 234 -11.09 -27.59 3.54
N LEU A 235 -10.23 -26.67 3.08
CA LEU A 235 -9.62 -25.61 3.89
C LEU A 235 -10.24 -24.24 3.50
N PRO A 236 -11.18 -23.70 4.29
CA PRO A 236 -11.89 -22.46 3.95
C PRO A 236 -10.95 -21.30 3.57
N LEU A 237 -9.90 -21.09 4.38
CA LEU A 237 -8.89 -20.05 4.15
C LEU A 237 -8.22 -20.18 2.78
N VAL A 238 -7.90 -21.39 2.35
CA VAL A 238 -7.23 -21.62 1.06
C VAL A 238 -8.19 -21.32 -0.09
N THR A 239 -9.44 -21.78 -0.02
CA THR A 239 -10.49 -21.45 -1.02
C THR A 239 -10.72 -19.94 -1.13
N GLU A 240 -10.86 -19.25 0.01
CA GLU A 240 -11.01 -17.80 0.08
C GLU A 240 -9.82 -17.09 -0.58
N TYR A 241 -8.59 -17.51 -0.26
CA TYR A 241 -7.39 -16.84 -0.71
C TYR A 241 -7.11 -17.10 -2.20
N ILE A 242 -7.44 -18.28 -2.73
CA ILE A 242 -7.41 -18.55 -4.17
C ILE A 242 -8.35 -17.59 -4.91
N ALA A 243 -9.61 -17.47 -4.46
CA ALA A 243 -10.56 -16.56 -5.09
C ALA A 243 -10.09 -15.10 -5.03
N ARG A 244 -9.62 -14.65 -3.86
CA ARG A 244 -9.06 -13.31 -3.67
C ARG A 244 -7.89 -13.03 -4.60
N ARG A 245 -6.95 -13.98 -4.72
CA ARG A 245 -5.76 -13.84 -5.55
C ARG A 245 -6.09 -13.86 -7.03
N ALA A 246 -7.08 -14.65 -7.46
CA ALA A 246 -7.59 -14.66 -8.82
C ALA A 246 -8.23 -13.32 -9.19
N THR A 247 -8.96 -12.71 -8.25
CA THR A 247 -9.50 -11.34 -8.40
C THR A 247 -8.39 -10.32 -8.58
N ASP A 248 -7.38 -10.34 -7.72
CA ASP A 248 -6.19 -9.48 -7.82
C ASP A 248 -5.45 -9.66 -9.15
N ALA A 249 -5.29 -10.91 -9.61
CA ALA A 249 -4.69 -11.29 -10.88
C ALA A 249 -5.56 -10.98 -12.12
N ARG A 250 -6.71 -10.31 -11.94
CA ARG A 250 -7.68 -9.96 -12.99
C ARG A 250 -8.28 -11.14 -13.73
N GLN A 251 -8.34 -12.30 -13.09
CA GLN A 251 -8.90 -13.55 -13.62
C GLN A 251 -10.40 -13.67 -13.33
N LEU A 252 -11.14 -12.57 -13.48
CA LEU A 252 -12.55 -12.48 -13.08
C LEU A 252 -13.43 -13.43 -13.89
N GLU A 253 -13.14 -13.60 -15.18
CA GLU A 253 -13.85 -14.54 -16.06
C GLU A 253 -13.68 -15.99 -15.63
N THR A 254 -12.45 -16.39 -15.31
CA THR A 254 -12.17 -17.75 -14.83
C THR A 254 -12.83 -18.01 -13.48
N LEU A 255 -12.76 -17.04 -12.57
CA LEU A 255 -13.37 -17.11 -11.24
C LEU A 255 -14.90 -17.20 -11.32
N SER A 256 -15.53 -16.33 -12.10
CA SER A 256 -16.98 -16.32 -12.34
C SER A 256 -17.46 -17.66 -12.90
N ARG A 257 -16.87 -18.11 -14.01
CA ARG A 257 -17.22 -19.38 -14.65
C ARG A 257 -17.05 -20.58 -13.72
N ALA A 258 -16.03 -20.57 -12.86
CA ALA A 258 -15.83 -21.64 -11.88
C ALA A 258 -16.96 -21.65 -10.85
N MET A 259 -17.29 -20.51 -10.24
CA MET A 259 -18.40 -20.41 -9.26
C MET A 259 -19.73 -20.86 -9.86
N GLY A 260 -20.02 -20.52 -11.12
CA GLY A 260 -21.25 -20.92 -11.81
C GLY A 260 -21.40 -22.43 -12.07
N LYS A 261 -20.37 -23.23 -11.80
CA LYS A 261 -20.35 -24.70 -11.91
C LYS A 261 -20.32 -25.42 -10.56
N ILE A 262 -19.98 -24.71 -9.48
CA ILE A 262 -19.86 -25.30 -8.14
C ILE A 262 -21.24 -25.54 -7.55
N LYS A 263 -21.42 -26.68 -6.88
CA LYS A 263 -22.67 -27.05 -6.20
C LYS A 263 -22.59 -26.89 -4.67
N SER A 264 -21.39 -26.97 -4.11
CA SER A 264 -21.15 -26.85 -2.66
C SER A 264 -21.42 -25.43 -2.18
N GLU A 265 -22.36 -25.26 -1.26
CA GLU A 265 -22.70 -23.94 -0.71
C GLU A 265 -21.55 -23.35 0.11
N ALA A 266 -20.84 -24.19 0.87
CA ALA A 266 -19.67 -23.78 1.64
C ALA A 266 -18.55 -23.25 0.73
N THR A 267 -18.26 -23.96 -0.36
CA THR A 267 -17.23 -23.55 -1.32
C THR A 267 -17.61 -22.24 -2.00
N ILE A 268 -18.88 -22.08 -2.45
CA ILE A 268 -19.35 -20.82 -3.05
C ILE A 268 -19.22 -19.68 -2.04
N SER A 269 -19.63 -19.89 -0.80
CA SER A 269 -19.56 -18.86 0.26
C SER A 269 -18.11 -18.39 0.49
N ASN A 270 -17.17 -19.33 0.62
CA ASN A 270 -15.74 -19.02 0.78
C ASN A 270 -15.17 -18.28 -0.44
N MET A 271 -15.52 -18.71 -1.66
CA MET A 271 -15.09 -18.02 -2.88
C MET A 271 -15.66 -16.60 -2.97
N LEU A 272 -16.90 -16.37 -2.56
CA LEU A 272 -17.52 -15.04 -2.53
C LEU A 272 -16.84 -14.11 -1.51
N VAL A 273 -16.46 -14.63 -0.34
CA VAL A 273 -15.67 -13.86 0.65
C VAL A 273 -14.35 -13.41 0.02
N GLY A 274 -13.62 -14.33 -0.61
CA GLY A 274 -12.38 -14.03 -1.31
C GLY A 274 -12.55 -13.01 -2.44
N PHE A 275 -13.57 -13.21 -3.28
CA PHE A 275 -13.87 -12.34 -4.42
C PHE A 275 -14.22 -10.92 -3.95
N SER A 276 -15.13 -10.78 -2.99
CA SER A 276 -15.49 -9.49 -2.41
C SER A 276 -14.27 -8.78 -1.81
N ALA A 277 -13.43 -9.51 -1.07
CA ALA A 277 -12.19 -8.96 -0.51
C ALA A 277 -11.20 -8.51 -1.59
N GLY A 278 -11.07 -9.25 -2.69
CA GLY A 278 -10.21 -8.90 -3.82
C GLY A 278 -10.68 -7.65 -4.57
N LEU A 279 -11.99 -7.40 -4.62
CA LEU A 279 -12.55 -6.23 -5.32
C LEU A 279 -12.30 -4.92 -4.58
N LYS A 280 -12.11 -4.93 -3.25
CA LYS A 280 -11.94 -3.73 -2.39
C LYS A 280 -10.73 -2.85 -2.73
N GLY A 281 -9.87 -3.24 -3.67
CA GLY A 281 -8.74 -2.43 -4.15
C GLY A 281 -8.74 -2.15 -5.65
N ILE A 282 -9.77 -2.55 -6.38
CA ILE A 282 -9.79 -2.48 -7.85
C ILE A 282 -10.59 -1.28 -8.33
N ASN A 283 -9.92 -0.31 -8.97
CA ASN A 283 -10.56 0.89 -9.52
C ASN A 283 -11.20 0.70 -10.90
N GLU A 284 -10.72 -0.28 -11.68
CA GLU A 284 -11.22 -0.59 -13.03
C GLU A 284 -11.58 -2.08 -13.07
N ILE A 285 -12.87 -2.38 -13.13
CA ILE A 285 -13.40 -3.74 -13.09
C ILE A 285 -14.20 -3.98 -14.36
N ASN A 286 -13.81 -4.98 -15.14
CA ASN A 286 -14.62 -5.48 -16.24
C ASN A 286 -15.51 -6.61 -15.70
N THR A 287 -16.81 -6.47 -15.88
CA THR A 287 -17.77 -7.54 -15.61
C THR A 287 -17.39 -8.77 -16.45
N PRO A 288 -17.20 -9.95 -15.83
CA PRO A 288 -17.04 -11.19 -16.56
C PRO A 288 -18.19 -11.45 -17.53
N ALA A 289 -17.89 -11.97 -18.72
CA ALA A 289 -18.91 -12.36 -19.68
C ALA A 289 -19.83 -13.46 -19.11
N SER A 290 -19.26 -14.37 -18.31
CA SER A 290 -20.00 -15.42 -17.61
C SER A 290 -20.73 -14.97 -16.34
N TRP A 291 -20.60 -13.70 -15.93
CA TRP A 291 -21.17 -13.23 -14.67
C TRP A 291 -22.71 -13.28 -14.64
N PRO A 292 -23.46 -12.89 -15.69
CA PRO A 292 -24.93 -12.94 -15.65
C PRO A 292 -25.47 -14.34 -15.35
N GLU A 293 -25.02 -15.36 -16.09
CA GLU A 293 -25.49 -16.75 -15.88
C GLU A 293 -24.95 -17.35 -14.57
N THR A 294 -23.81 -16.86 -14.08
CA THR A 294 -23.27 -17.25 -12.78
C THR A 294 -24.12 -16.64 -11.68
N TYR A 295 -24.40 -15.34 -11.75
CA TYR A 295 -25.14 -14.57 -10.76
C TYR A 295 -26.54 -15.12 -10.53
N GLU A 296 -27.28 -15.47 -11.60
CA GLU A 296 -28.60 -16.13 -11.48
C GLU A 296 -28.57 -17.39 -10.57
N LYS A 297 -27.46 -18.12 -10.56
CA LYS A 297 -27.31 -19.33 -9.72
C LYS A 297 -26.90 -19.03 -8.28
N ILE A 298 -26.30 -17.87 -8.03
CA ILE A 298 -25.71 -17.50 -6.73
C ILE A 298 -26.35 -16.25 -6.11
N GLU A 299 -27.38 -15.67 -6.71
CA GLU A 299 -28.03 -14.45 -6.22
C GLU A 299 -28.62 -14.59 -4.82
N LYS A 300 -28.89 -15.83 -4.38
CA LYS A 300 -29.33 -16.13 -3.01
C LYS A 300 -28.30 -15.75 -1.94
N TYR A 301 -27.01 -15.66 -2.27
CA TYR A 301 -25.96 -15.30 -1.31
C TYR A 301 -25.83 -13.77 -1.19
N PRO A 302 -25.83 -13.20 0.03
CA PRO A 302 -25.73 -11.75 0.23
C PRO A 302 -24.50 -11.12 -0.45
N LEU A 303 -23.33 -11.76 -0.34
CA LEU A 303 -22.10 -11.28 -0.98
C LEU A 303 -22.16 -11.28 -2.51
N ALA A 304 -22.95 -12.17 -3.12
CA ALA A 304 -23.12 -12.15 -4.57
C ALA A 304 -23.84 -10.88 -5.04
N LYS A 305 -24.83 -10.40 -4.27
CA LYS A 305 -25.54 -9.14 -4.54
C LYS A 305 -24.62 -7.93 -4.42
N GLU A 306 -23.78 -7.90 -3.38
CA GLU A 306 -22.76 -6.86 -3.21
C GLU A 306 -21.77 -6.84 -4.38
N ILE A 307 -21.29 -8.02 -4.77
CA ILE A 307 -20.37 -8.17 -5.92
C ILE A 307 -21.05 -7.74 -7.23
N ALA A 308 -22.31 -8.10 -7.46
CA ALA A 308 -23.05 -7.66 -8.66
C ALA A 308 -23.20 -6.14 -8.72
N ALA A 309 -23.44 -5.48 -7.58
CA ALA A 309 -23.49 -4.03 -7.49
C ALA A 309 -22.14 -3.38 -7.85
N ILE A 310 -21.03 -3.98 -7.39
CA ILE A 310 -19.66 -3.53 -7.71
C ILE A 310 -19.31 -3.76 -9.18
N LEU A 311 -19.64 -4.94 -9.72
CA LEU A 311 -19.38 -5.30 -11.11
C LEU A 311 -20.25 -4.54 -12.11
N GLY A 312 -21.24 -3.79 -11.62
CA GLY A 312 -22.11 -2.99 -12.45
C GLY A 312 -23.19 -3.79 -13.19
N ASP A 313 -23.34 -5.09 -12.92
CA ASP A 313 -24.36 -5.95 -13.54
C ASP A 313 -25.67 -5.90 -12.76
N THR A 314 -26.25 -4.71 -12.67
CA THR A 314 -27.61 -4.52 -12.13
C THR A 314 -28.53 -4.13 -13.27
N GLU A 315 -29.79 -4.57 -13.24
CA GLU A 315 -30.81 -4.15 -14.21
C GLU A 315 -30.90 -2.62 -14.32
N SER A 316 -30.67 -1.91 -13.21
CA SER A 316 -30.58 -0.45 -13.19
C SER A 316 -29.43 0.09 -14.06
N ASN A 317 -28.25 -0.52 -14.05
CA ASN A 317 -27.13 -0.07 -14.89
C ASN A 317 -27.33 -0.43 -16.36
N LYS A 318 -27.92 -1.60 -16.67
CA LYS A 318 -28.32 -1.95 -18.04
C LYS A 318 -29.32 -0.95 -18.59
N ALA A 319 -30.32 -0.56 -17.78
CA ALA A 319 -31.27 0.48 -18.13
C ALA A 319 -30.57 1.84 -18.37
N PHE A 320 -29.67 2.28 -17.50
CA PHE A 320 -28.91 3.52 -17.71
C PHE A 320 -28.07 3.50 -18.99
N ILE A 321 -27.40 2.39 -19.30
CA ILE A 321 -26.64 2.23 -20.55
C ILE A 321 -27.59 2.31 -21.75
N SER A 322 -28.71 1.59 -21.72
CA SER A 322 -29.72 1.61 -22.79
C SER A 322 -30.30 3.01 -23.01
N THR A 323 -30.63 3.73 -21.93
CA THR A 323 -31.07 5.12 -22.00
C THR A 323 -30.00 6.02 -22.61
N LEU A 324 -28.74 5.89 -22.17
CA LEU A 324 -27.63 6.72 -22.66
C LEU A 324 -27.36 6.48 -24.16
N ASP A 325 -27.45 5.23 -24.61
CA ASP A 325 -27.21 4.82 -26.01
C ASP A 325 -28.40 5.14 -26.94
N ASN A 326 -29.60 5.39 -26.40
CA ASN A 326 -30.77 5.75 -27.19
C ASN A 326 -30.79 7.25 -27.54
N PRO A 327 -30.53 7.66 -28.81
CA PRO A 327 -30.53 9.07 -29.19
C PRO A 327 -31.91 9.73 -29.12
N LYS A 328 -33.00 8.95 -29.05
CA LYS A 328 -34.38 9.44 -28.95
C LYS A 328 -34.87 9.58 -27.50
N ALA A 329 -34.10 9.12 -26.52
CA ALA A 329 -34.48 9.26 -25.11
C ALA A 329 -34.44 10.73 -24.67
N ASN A 330 -35.21 11.06 -23.63
CA ASN A 330 -35.24 12.41 -23.07
C ASN A 330 -33.83 12.82 -22.60
N ILE A 331 -33.44 14.06 -22.89
CA ILE A 331 -32.06 14.50 -22.66
C ILE A 331 -31.69 14.56 -21.17
N ASP A 332 -32.63 14.88 -20.30
CA ASP A 332 -32.41 14.90 -18.85
C ASP A 332 -32.26 13.48 -18.29
N GLU A 333 -33.00 12.51 -18.85
CA GLU A 333 -32.82 11.10 -18.54
C GLU A 333 -31.44 10.58 -18.97
N ARG A 334 -30.97 10.96 -20.17
CA ARG A 334 -29.62 10.61 -20.65
C ARG A 334 -28.52 11.24 -19.78
N ARG A 335 -28.68 12.50 -19.39
CA ARG A 335 -27.75 13.21 -18.50
C ARG A 335 -27.73 12.56 -17.10
N SER A 336 -28.89 12.18 -16.58
CA SER A 336 -29.01 11.45 -15.32
C SER A 336 -28.34 10.08 -15.39
N ALA A 337 -28.56 9.33 -16.47
CA ALA A 337 -27.92 8.04 -16.71
C ALA A 337 -26.38 8.17 -16.74
N LEU A 338 -25.84 9.15 -17.47
CA LEU A 338 -24.40 9.46 -17.51
C LEU A 338 -23.87 9.74 -16.10
N LYS A 339 -24.51 10.63 -15.34
CA LYS A 339 -24.08 11.01 -13.99
C LYS A 339 -24.10 9.82 -13.03
N ASN A 340 -25.13 8.97 -13.10
CA ASN A 340 -25.23 7.75 -12.29
C ASN A 340 -24.10 6.77 -12.62
N LEU A 341 -23.86 6.50 -13.90
CA LEU A 341 -22.77 5.63 -14.35
C LEU A 341 -21.39 6.19 -13.96
N ALA A 342 -21.20 7.51 -14.06
CA ALA A 342 -19.97 8.20 -13.66
C ALA A 342 -19.73 8.11 -12.15
N SER A 343 -20.76 8.34 -11.31
CA SER A 343 -20.62 8.23 -9.84
C SER A 343 -20.14 6.85 -9.39
N LYS A 344 -20.49 5.81 -10.16
CA LYS A 344 -20.07 4.42 -9.96
C LYS A 344 -18.78 4.06 -10.69
N LYS A 345 -18.15 5.00 -11.40
CA LYS A 345 -16.98 4.80 -12.28
C LYS A 345 -17.16 3.62 -13.24
N HIS A 346 -18.37 3.45 -13.76
CA HIS A 346 -18.75 2.26 -14.53
C HIS A 346 -17.93 2.16 -15.83
N MET A 347 -17.32 1.00 -16.14
CA MET A 347 -16.45 0.83 -17.32
C MET A 347 -17.21 0.98 -18.64
N ALA A 348 -18.47 0.55 -18.73
CA ALA A 348 -19.27 0.73 -19.96
C ALA A 348 -19.45 2.21 -20.34
N LEU A 349 -19.40 3.14 -19.37
CA LEU A 349 -19.41 4.57 -19.68
C LEU A 349 -18.11 4.98 -20.39
N LYS A 350 -16.95 4.46 -19.95
CA LYS A 350 -15.61 4.79 -20.49
C LYS A 350 -15.56 4.72 -22.01
N SER A 351 -16.04 3.64 -22.63
CA SER A 351 -16.00 3.47 -24.09
C SER A 351 -16.96 4.40 -24.86
N ARG A 352 -17.90 5.06 -24.18
CA ARG A 352 -18.90 5.95 -24.77
C ARG A 352 -18.54 7.42 -24.67
N LEU A 353 -17.67 7.80 -23.73
CA LEU A 353 -17.40 9.20 -23.41
C LEU A 353 -16.90 10.01 -24.62
N ILE A 354 -16.04 9.44 -25.48
CA ILE A 354 -15.58 10.13 -26.69
C ILE A 354 -16.74 10.43 -27.65
N GLY A 355 -17.58 9.44 -27.96
CA GLY A 355 -18.73 9.64 -28.85
C GLY A 355 -19.80 10.59 -28.29
N LEU A 356 -19.89 10.72 -26.96
CA LEU A 356 -20.77 11.69 -26.32
C LEU A 356 -20.29 13.14 -26.46
N LEU A 357 -19.05 13.38 -26.88
CA LEU A 357 -18.55 14.74 -27.16
C LEU A 357 -19.23 15.36 -28.40
N ASP A 358 -19.77 14.55 -29.31
CA ASP A 358 -20.46 15.04 -30.51
C ASP A 358 -21.90 15.53 -30.21
N ASN A 359 -22.37 15.39 -28.97
CA ASN A 359 -23.69 15.81 -28.53
C ASN A 359 -23.59 17.04 -27.61
N ASN A 360 -24.04 18.20 -28.09
CA ASN A 360 -23.94 19.48 -27.37
C ASN A 360 -24.58 19.49 -25.96
N ASP A 361 -25.60 18.65 -25.72
CA ASP A 361 -26.29 18.59 -24.43
C ASP A 361 -25.61 17.68 -23.39
N LEU A 362 -24.71 16.80 -23.85
CA LEU A 362 -24.01 15.80 -23.04
C LEU A 362 -22.49 15.99 -23.02
N SER A 363 -21.93 16.80 -23.93
CA SER A 363 -20.48 17.00 -24.09
C SER A 363 -19.81 17.41 -22.79
N ASN A 364 -20.31 18.45 -22.12
CA ASN A 364 -19.77 18.95 -20.86
C ASN A 364 -19.78 17.87 -19.75
N ALA A 365 -20.89 17.15 -19.60
CA ALA A 365 -21.00 16.06 -18.63
C ALA A 365 -20.05 14.89 -18.96
N SER A 366 -19.84 14.61 -20.25
CA SER A 366 -18.88 13.62 -20.72
C SER A 366 -17.44 14.03 -20.37
N ILE A 367 -17.05 15.27 -20.66
CA ILE A 367 -15.72 15.82 -20.33
C ILE A 367 -15.44 15.70 -18.84
N GLN A 368 -16.41 16.05 -17.98
CA GLN A 368 -16.26 15.92 -16.52
C GLN A 368 -16.12 14.45 -16.09
N ALA A 369 -16.90 13.53 -16.68
CA ALA A 369 -16.82 12.10 -16.38
C ALA A 369 -15.48 11.48 -16.81
N MET A 370 -14.84 11.98 -17.89
CA MET A 370 -13.50 11.54 -18.32
C MET A 370 -12.44 11.71 -17.22
N ALA A 371 -12.61 12.68 -16.30
CA ALA A 371 -11.70 12.88 -15.17
C ALA A 371 -11.63 11.69 -14.21
N LEU A 372 -12.59 10.75 -14.28
CA LEU A 372 -12.67 9.57 -13.42
C LEU A 372 -11.86 8.38 -13.94
N TYR A 373 -11.50 8.36 -15.23
CA TYR A 373 -10.88 7.19 -15.89
C TYR A 373 -9.43 7.46 -16.29
N SER A 374 -8.58 6.44 -16.25
CA SER A 374 -7.16 6.57 -16.64
C SER A 374 -6.91 6.17 -18.08
N GLU A 375 -7.48 6.93 -19.02
CA GLU A 375 -7.44 6.59 -20.46
C GLU A 375 -6.61 7.59 -21.27
N LYS A 376 -5.59 7.13 -21.99
CA LYS A 376 -4.68 8.04 -22.70
C LYS A 376 -5.41 8.77 -23.85
N SER A 377 -6.30 8.08 -24.55
CA SER A 377 -7.04 8.64 -25.69
C SER A 377 -7.90 9.84 -25.32
N PHE A 378 -8.48 9.88 -24.10
CA PHE A 378 -9.30 11.02 -23.67
C PHE A 378 -8.53 12.33 -23.68
N SER A 379 -7.31 12.33 -23.15
CA SER A 379 -6.50 13.56 -23.12
C SER A 379 -6.13 14.06 -24.50
N GLN A 380 -5.94 13.16 -25.47
CA GLN A 380 -5.65 13.52 -26.85
C GLN A 380 -6.88 14.11 -27.53
N GLU A 381 -8.01 13.39 -27.45
CA GLU A 381 -9.28 13.81 -28.06
C GLU A 381 -9.76 15.17 -27.52
N LEU A 382 -9.67 15.39 -26.21
CA LEU A 382 -10.06 16.65 -25.57
C LEU A 382 -9.20 17.83 -26.07
N LEU A 383 -7.89 17.63 -26.21
CA LEU A 383 -6.97 18.67 -26.68
C LEU A 383 -7.11 18.95 -28.17
N GLU A 384 -7.37 17.93 -28.99
CA GLU A 384 -7.64 18.09 -30.43
C GLU A 384 -8.91 18.91 -30.68
N ARG A 385 -9.95 18.71 -29.86
CA ARG A 385 -11.22 19.45 -29.95
C ARG A 385 -11.19 20.82 -29.26
N TYR A 386 -10.25 21.06 -28.35
CA TYR A 386 -10.19 22.24 -27.48
C TYR A 386 -10.38 23.59 -28.21
N PRO A 387 -9.77 23.85 -29.39
CA PRO A 387 -9.92 25.13 -30.07
C PRO A 387 -11.38 25.48 -30.42
N ASN A 388 -12.19 24.46 -30.71
CA ASN A 388 -13.58 24.59 -31.18
C ASN A 388 -14.62 24.47 -30.07
N MET A 389 -14.19 24.22 -28.82
CA MET A 389 -15.08 24.08 -27.67
C MET A 389 -15.68 25.42 -27.22
N ASN A 390 -16.89 25.36 -26.67
CA ASN A 390 -17.50 26.50 -25.98
C ASN A 390 -16.82 26.78 -24.61
N VAL A 391 -17.22 27.87 -23.96
CA VAL A 391 -16.59 28.32 -22.69
C VAL A 391 -16.72 27.28 -21.58
N GLU A 392 -17.87 26.62 -21.46
CA GLU A 392 -18.12 25.60 -20.43
C GLU A 392 -17.28 24.34 -20.67
N GLU A 393 -17.21 23.89 -21.92
CA GLU A 393 -16.42 22.73 -22.36
C GLU A 393 -14.92 22.97 -22.19
N LYS A 394 -14.42 24.18 -22.51
CA LYS A 394 -13.01 24.56 -22.28
C LYS A 394 -12.67 24.51 -20.79
N SER A 395 -13.54 25.08 -19.94
CA SER A 395 -13.37 25.05 -18.49
C SER A 395 -13.37 23.61 -17.95
N ALA A 396 -14.33 22.78 -18.37
CA ALA A 396 -14.41 21.38 -17.97
C ALA A 396 -13.19 20.59 -18.45
N THR A 397 -12.72 20.85 -19.67
CA THR A 397 -11.53 20.18 -20.24
C THR A 397 -10.29 20.51 -19.43
N ILE A 398 -10.06 21.79 -19.11
CA ILE A 398 -8.92 22.19 -18.27
C ILE A 398 -8.99 21.51 -16.90
N GLN A 399 -10.16 21.46 -16.27
CA GLN A 399 -10.35 20.80 -14.97
C GLN A 399 -10.09 19.29 -15.05
N THR A 400 -10.61 18.62 -16.09
CA THR A 400 -10.39 17.20 -16.37
C THR A 400 -8.92 16.91 -16.62
N MET A 401 -8.24 17.74 -17.41
CA MET A 401 -6.82 17.57 -17.71
C MET A 401 -5.94 17.81 -16.47
N ALA A 402 -6.36 18.68 -15.56
CA ALA A 402 -5.72 18.90 -14.27
C ALA A 402 -6.12 17.88 -13.19
N SER A 403 -6.83 16.79 -13.52
CA SER A 403 -7.27 15.78 -12.54
C SER A 403 -6.19 14.80 -12.11
N ARG A 404 -5.18 14.56 -12.96
CA ARG A 404 -4.15 13.52 -12.77
C ARG A 404 -2.85 13.85 -13.50
N ALA A 405 -1.75 13.24 -13.05
CA ALA A 405 -0.40 13.53 -13.55
C ALA A 405 -0.25 13.31 -15.07
N SER A 406 -0.73 12.18 -15.60
CA SER A 406 -0.62 11.86 -17.03
C SER A 406 -1.31 12.88 -17.93
N TYR A 407 -2.51 13.31 -17.56
CA TYR A 407 -3.25 14.33 -18.32
C TYR A 407 -2.63 15.71 -18.16
N ALA A 408 -2.16 16.04 -16.97
CA ALA A 408 -1.51 17.32 -16.70
C ALA A 408 -0.22 17.49 -17.52
N GLN A 409 0.52 16.41 -17.80
CA GLN A 409 1.65 16.46 -18.74
C GLN A 409 1.21 16.84 -20.16
N ASN A 410 0.14 16.21 -20.67
CA ASN A 410 -0.37 16.50 -22.01
C ASN A 410 -0.91 17.94 -22.13
N LEU A 411 -1.60 18.43 -21.09
CA LEU A 411 -2.02 19.83 -21.02
C LEU A 411 -0.83 20.79 -20.99
N THR A 412 0.25 20.42 -20.29
CA THR A 412 1.49 21.21 -20.27
C THR A 412 2.07 21.35 -21.68
N ASP A 413 2.06 20.27 -22.47
CA ASP A 413 2.52 20.29 -23.85
C ASP A 413 1.59 21.12 -24.75
N ALA A 414 0.28 21.04 -24.55
CA ALA A 414 -0.70 21.87 -25.27
C ALA A 414 -0.58 23.36 -24.97
N ILE A 415 -0.21 23.74 -23.74
CA ILE A 415 0.09 25.13 -23.37
C ILE A 415 1.38 25.59 -24.05
N LYS A 416 2.40 24.72 -24.12
CA LYS A 416 3.67 25.03 -24.79
C LYS A 416 3.49 25.25 -26.29
N SER A 417 2.66 24.44 -26.95
CA SER A 417 2.38 24.54 -28.38
C SER A 417 1.35 25.62 -28.75
N GLY A 418 0.67 26.21 -27.76
CA GLY A 418 -0.35 27.25 -27.97
C GLY A 418 -1.75 26.71 -28.30
N VAL A 419 -1.97 25.40 -28.28
CA VAL A 419 -3.29 24.78 -28.46
C VAL A 419 -4.24 25.21 -27.32
N VAL A 420 -3.73 25.28 -26.09
CA VAL A 420 -4.46 25.83 -24.95
C VAL A 420 -3.85 27.19 -24.57
N PRO A 421 -4.57 28.31 -24.79
CA PRO A 421 -4.11 29.63 -24.37
C PRO A 421 -3.86 29.69 -22.86
N ARG A 422 -2.78 30.36 -22.45
CA ARG A 422 -2.47 30.55 -21.01
C ARG A 422 -3.59 31.26 -20.25
N ASN A 423 -4.28 32.20 -20.91
CA ASN A 423 -5.35 32.97 -20.30
C ASN A 423 -6.60 32.12 -19.99
N ASP A 424 -6.71 30.94 -20.58
CA ASP A 424 -7.82 30.03 -20.30
C ASP A 424 -7.63 29.29 -18.97
N LEU A 425 -6.42 29.29 -18.38
CA LEU A 425 -6.14 28.64 -17.10
C LEU A 425 -6.38 29.61 -15.93
N PRO A 426 -7.38 29.34 -15.07
CA PRO A 426 -7.53 30.07 -13.82
C PRO A 426 -6.36 29.78 -12.87
N GLU A 427 -6.04 30.74 -11.99
CA GLU A 427 -4.91 30.62 -11.06
C GLU A 427 -4.97 29.36 -10.17
N TYR A 428 -6.16 28.94 -9.74
CA TYR A 428 -6.31 27.71 -8.94
C TYR A 428 -5.92 26.44 -9.73
N ILE A 429 -6.14 26.42 -11.05
CA ILE A 429 -5.67 25.34 -11.92
C ILE A 429 -4.16 25.41 -12.05
N VAL A 430 -3.57 26.60 -12.22
CA VAL A 430 -2.12 26.76 -12.29
C VAL A 430 -1.45 26.20 -11.02
N GLN A 431 -1.97 26.52 -9.83
CA GLN A 431 -1.47 25.96 -8.57
C GLN A 431 -1.61 24.44 -8.50
N LYS A 432 -2.73 23.89 -8.96
CA LYS A 432 -2.96 22.45 -9.04
C LYS A 432 -1.97 21.78 -10.01
N MET A 433 -1.75 22.38 -11.18
CA MET A 433 -0.81 21.92 -12.20
C MET A 433 0.63 21.93 -11.70
N ARG A 434 1.06 22.95 -10.93
CA ARG A 434 2.40 22.96 -10.30
C ARG A 434 2.64 21.74 -9.42
N ARG A 435 1.60 21.26 -8.71
CA ARG A 435 1.69 20.08 -7.84
C ARG A 435 1.64 18.77 -8.63
N ILE A 436 0.75 18.69 -9.61
CA ILE A 436 0.41 17.43 -10.31
C ILE A 436 1.30 17.17 -11.54
N ALA A 437 1.65 18.20 -12.31
CA ALA A 437 2.58 18.10 -13.45
C ALA A 437 4.05 18.32 -13.06
N GLY A 438 4.31 18.88 -11.88
CA GLY A 438 5.65 19.02 -11.32
C GLY A 438 6.54 20.04 -12.06
N PRO A 439 7.87 19.91 -11.96
CA PRO A 439 8.83 20.93 -12.40
C PRO A 439 8.70 21.33 -13.88
N ARG A 440 8.41 20.37 -14.77
CA ARG A 440 8.27 20.63 -16.21
C ARG A 440 7.17 21.66 -16.52
N PHE A 441 6.06 21.62 -15.81
CA PHE A 441 5.01 22.64 -15.95
C PHE A 441 5.50 24.01 -15.46
N VAL A 442 6.25 24.05 -14.35
CA VAL A 442 6.82 25.29 -13.82
C VAL A 442 7.79 25.92 -14.81
N ASP A 443 8.62 25.12 -15.48
CA ASP A 443 9.57 25.60 -16.48
C ASP A 443 8.82 26.21 -17.68
N ILE A 444 7.86 25.47 -18.24
CA ILE A 444 7.08 25.94 -19.39
C ILE A 444 6.24 27.17 -19.02
N TRP A 445 5.60 27.17 -17.86
CA TRP A 445 4.77 28.29 -17.40
C TRP A 445 5.63 29.52 -17.04
N GLY A 446 6.78 29.33 -16.40
CA GLY A 446 7.69 30.39 -15.94
C GLY A 446 8.55 31.04 -17.01
N MET A 447 8.78 30.39 -18.16
CA MET A 447 9.62 30.94 -19.25
C MET A 447 8.98 32.11 -20.02
N ALA A 448 7.65 32.27 -20.00
CA ALA A 448 7.05 33.46 -20.60
C ALA A 448 6.97 34.58 -19.56
N LYS A 449 7.99 35.43 -19.55
CA LYS A 449 7.91 36.74 -18.90
C LYS A 449 6.77 37.53 -19.54
N SER A 450 5.75 37.86 -18.76
CA SER A 450 4.93 39.02 -19.03
C SER A 450 5.85 40.24 -19.08
N SER A 451 5.85 40.89 -20.23
CA SER A 451 6.45 42.19 -20.46
C SER A 451 5.87 43.23 -19.51
N GLY A 452 6.76 43.98 -18.85
CA GLY A 452 6.39 45.07 -17.95
C GLY A 452 7.61 45.54 -17.16
N VAL A 453 8.53 46.22 -17.84
CA VAL A 453 9.58 47.01 -17.16
C VAL A 453 8.91 48.19 -16.48
N VAL A 454 9.26 48.42 -15.22
CA VAL A 454 8.72 49.51 -14.41
C VAL A 454 9.88 50.23 -13.71
N LYS A 455 9.97 51.53 -13.98
CA LYS A 455 10.91 52.48 -13.35
C LYS A 455 10.24 53.10 -12.11
N SER A 456 11.08 53.61 -11.21
CA SER A 456 10.72 54.16 -9.91
C SER A 456 9.58 55.20 -9.94
N GLY A 457 8.55 54.97 -9.12
CA GLY A 457 7.39 55.85 -8.93
C GLY A 457 6.04 55.13 -8.93
N GLU A 458 6.03 53.79 -8.88
CA GLU A 458 4.89 53.00 -9.33
C GLU A 458 3.99 52.39 -8.25
N LYS A 459 2.78 52.08 -8.72
CA LYS A 459 1.65 51.49 -8.01
C LYS A 459 1.99 50.09 -7.52
N PHE A 460 2.33 49.93 -6.23
CA PHE A 460 2.51 48.63 -5.59
C PHE A 460 1.17 47.90 -5.53
N GLN A 461 1.08 46.75 -6.20
CA GLN A 461 -0.14 45.93 -6.21
C GLN A 461 0.10 44.63 -5.47
N ILE A 462 -0.81 44.29 -4.56
CA ILE A 462 -0.74 43.05 -3.80
C ILE A 462 -2.15 42.46 -3.69
N THR A 463 -2.26 41.14 -3.74
CA THR A 463 -3.51 40.43 -3.41
C THR A 463 -3.27 39.60 -2.17
N ILE A 464 -4.08 39.82 -1.13
CA ILE A 464 -4.09 39.00 0.09
C ILE A 464 -5.39 38.21 0.09
N SER A 465 -5.30 36.90 0.23
CA SER A 465 -6.46 36.00 0.28
C SER A 465 -6.54 35.29 1.62
N THR A 466 -7.74 34.88 2.03
CA THR A 466 -7.88 33.89 3.10
C THR A 466 -7.51 32.49 2.58
N ILE A 467 -6.89 31.67 3.42
CA ILE A 467 -6.60 30.26 3.11
C ILE A 467 -7.83 29.44 3.49
N GLU A 468 -8.47 28.82 2.50
CA GLU A 468 -9.70 28.05 2.66
C GLU A 468 -9.63 27.02 3.81
N GLY A 469 -10.57 27.11 4.75
CA GLY A 469 -10.71 26.23 5.90
C GLY A 469 -9.66 26.41 7.00
N LYS A 470 -8.84 27.48 6.95
CA LYS A 470 -7.74 27.67 7.90
C LYS A 470 -7.84 28.93 8.76
N MET A 471 -8.73 29.89 8.46
CA MET A 471 -8.79 31.17 9.18
C MET A 471 -7.40 31.84 9.27
N LEU A 472 -6.70 31.95 8.13
CA LEU A 472 -5.40 32.61 8.01
C LEU A 472 -5.36 33.42 6.71
N TYR A 473 -4.61 34.53 6.68
CA TYR A 473 -4.18 35.15 5.43
C TYR A 473 -3.04 34.33 4.79
N ASP A 474 -3.02 34.26 3.47
CA ASP A 474 -1.97 33.63 2.66
C ASP A 474 -0.64 34.39 2.74
N ILE A 475 -0.69 35.71 2.83
CA ILE A 475 0.45 36.59 3.03
C ILE A 475 0.53 36.99 4.50
N LYS A 476 1.70 36.78 5.12
CA LYS A 476 1.99 37.12 6.52
C LYS A 476 2.76 38.43 6.69
N GLU A 477 3.52 38.81 5.68
CA GLU A 477 4.22 40.08 5.64
C GLU A 477 4.39 40.57 4.20
N PHE A 478 4.42 41.88 4.01
CA PHE A 478 4.86 42.52 2.77
C PHE A 478 5.54 43.84 3.08
N GLU A 479 6.42 44.29 2.19
CA GLU A 479 7.21 45.51 2.36
C GLU A 479 6.85 46.54 1.28
N VAL A 480 6.75 47.80 1.68
CA VAL A 480 6.54 48.97 0.81
C VAL A 480 7.46 50.11 1.24
N LYS A 481 7.79 51.02 0.33
CA LYS A 481 8.56 52.23 0.67
C LYS A 481 7.64 53.37 1.04
N THR A 482 8.12 54.26 1.90
CA THR A 482 7.44 55.51 2.26
C THR A 482 7.05 56.27 0.98
N GLY A 483 5.77 56.61 0.85
CA GLY A 483 5.22 57.32 -0.32
C GLY A 483 4.81 56.44 -1.51
N ASP A 484 4.94 55.11 -1.44
CA ASP A 484 4.45 54.21 -2.50
C ASP A 484 2.91 54.27 -2.62
N SER A 485 2.40 54.25 -3.85
CA SER A 485 0.96 54.12 -4.13
C SER A 485 0.56 52.65 -4.04
N VAL A 486 -0.11 52.25 -2.96
CA VAL A 486 -0.48 50.85 -2.71
C VAL A 486 -1.92 50.57 -3.15
N SER A 487 -2.10 49.45 -3.85
CA SER A 487 -3.39 48.90 -4.28
C SER A 487 -3.49 47.45 -3.82
N LEU A 488 -4.08 47.24 -2.64
CA LEU A 488 -4.24 45.95 -1.98
C LEU A 488 -5.62 45.38 -2.30
N LYS A 489 -5.66 44.25 -3.00
CA LYS A 489 -6.87 43.48 -3.25
C LYS A 489 -7.04 42.43 -2.15
N PHE A 490 -8.09 42.51 -1.36
CA PHE A 490 -8.41 41.49 -0.36
C PHE A 490 -9.47 40.54 -0.92
N ARG A 491 -9.25 39.22 -0.82
CA ARG A 491 -10.18 38.18 -1.32
C ARG A 491 -10.52 37.22 -0.20
N ASN A 492 -11.81 36.99 0.04
CA ASN A 492 -12.22 35.94 0.97
C ASN A 492 -12.50 34.63 0.23
N LEU A 493 -11.61 33.64 0.37
CA LEU A 493 -11.79 32.28 -0.14
C LEU A 493 -12.23 31.28 0.93
N ASP A 494 -12.29 31.70 2.20
CA ASP A 494 -12.76 30.90 3.32
C ASP A 494 -14.29 31.06 3.47
N PHE A 495 -14.94 30.15 4.20
CA PHE A 495 -16.40 30.16 4.35
C PHE A 495 -16.91 31.28 5.28
N PRO A 496 -16.31 31.54 6.46
CA PRO A 496 -16.75 32.64 7.32
C PRO A 496 -16.50 34.02 6.68
N PRO A 497 -17.26 35.06 7.06
CA PRO A 497 -16.92 36.42 6.65
C PRO A 497 -15.61 36.88 7.28
N HIS A 498 -14.80 37.57 6.49
CA HIS A 498 -13.52 38.12 6.93
C HIS A 498 -13.37 39.56 6.45
N ASN A 499 -12.79 40.42 7.27
CA ASN A 499 -12.27 41.72 6.85
C ASN A 499 -10.73 41.74 6.94
N LEU A 500 -10.11 42.77 6.41
CA LEU A 500 -8.68 43.07 6.60
C LEU A 500 -8.55 44.55 6.96
N LEU A 501 -8.12 44.84 8.20
CA LEU A 501 -7.91 46.20 8.69
C LEU A 501 -6.43 46.44 8.96
N ILE A 502 -5.80 47.39 8.26
CA ILE A 502 -4.46 47.91 8.53
C ILE A 502 -4.57 48.97 9.62
N VAL A 503 -3.84 48.80 10.71
CA VAL A 503 -3.94 49.67 11.90
C VAL A 503 -2.60 50.31 12.26
N LYS A 504 -2.64 51.32 13.12
CA LYS A 504 -1.43 51.97 13.66
C LYS A 504 -0.50 50.94 14.36
N PRO A 505 0.83 51.17 14.36
CA PRO A 505 1.78 50.26 14.99
C PRO A 505 1.43 49.95 16.45
N GLY A 506 1.43 48.66 16.81
CA GLY A 506 1.11 48.19 18.16
C GLY A 506 -0.37 48.26 18.57
N LYS A 507 -1.29 48.60 17.67
CA LYS A 507 -2.72 48.83 18.00
C LYS A 507 -3.67 47.70 17.59
N ALA A 508 -3.17 46.58 17.08
CA ALA A 508 -4.00 45.48 16.59
C ALA A 508 -4.91 44.87 17.69
N ASP A 509 -4.38 44.65 18.89
CA ASP A 509 -5.16 44.09 20.01
C ASP A 509 -6.24 45.06 20.52
N GLU A 510 -5.92 46.35 20.57
CA GLU A 510 -6.85 47.40 20.98
C GLU A 510 -8.03 47.50 20.00
N VAL A 511 -7.75 47.52 18.70
CA VAL A 511 -8.78 47.54 17.65
C VAL A 511 -9.62 46.26 17.65
N ALA A 512 -9.01 45.09 17.85
CA ALA A 512 -9.73 43.83 17.97
C ALA A 512 -10.68 43.81 19.17
N LYS A 513 -10.26 44.37 20.32
CA LYS A 513 -11.11 44.51 21.51
C LYS A 513 -12.29 45.44 21.25
N MET A 514 -12.06 46.60 20.62
CA MET A 514 -13.13 47.52 20.23
C MET A 514 -14.16 46.85 19.30
N ALA A 515 -13.73 45.94 18.42
CA ALA A 515 -14.64 45.20 17.54
C ALA A 515 -15.53 44.21 18.27
N ILE A 516 -15.03 43.59 19.34
CA ILE A 516 -15.84 42.74 20.23
C ILE A 516 -16.87 43.59 20.99
N GLU A 517 -16.46 44.77 21.46
CA GLU A 517 -17.32 45.72 22.20
C GLU A 517 -18.47 46.30 21.36
N LEU A 518 -18.45 46.14 20.04
CA LEU A 518 -19.59 46.50 19.18
C LEU A 518 -20.85 45.69 19.51
N GLY A 519 -20.70 44.48 20.05
CA GLY A 519 -21.81 43.58 20.39
C GLY A 519 -22.79 43.42 19.23
N ASP A 520 -24.08 43.65 19.50
CA ASP A 520 -25.15 43.52 18.50
C ASP A 520 -25.03 44.49 17.32
N LYS A 521 -24.28 45.59 17.48
CA LYS A 521 -23.99 46.55 16.39
C LYS A 521 -22.92 46.04 15.43
N GLY A 522 -22.28 44.91 15.72
CA GLY A 522 -21.19 44.34 14.91
C GLY A 522 -21.59 44.09 13.46
N PHE A 523 -22.79 43.55 13.21
CA PHE A 523 -23.28 43.28 11.86
C PHE A 523 -23.50 44.55 11.04
N SER A 524 -24.13 45.58 11.62
CA SER A 524 -24.35 46.85 10.91
C SER A 524 -23.06 47.61 10.66
N LYS A 525 -22.05 47.41 11.53
CA LYS A 525 -20.71 47.99 11.39
C LYS A 525 -19.72 47.08 10.65
N GLN A 526 -20.16 45.92 10.16
CA GLN A 526 -19.30 44.94 9.46
C GLN A 526 -18.03 44.60 10.25
N TRP A 527 -18.16 44.55 11.58
CA TRP A 527 -17.10 44.31 12.55
C TRP A 527 -15.91 45.28 12.46
N ARG A 528 -16.14 46.49 11.95
CA ARG A 528 -15.17 47.57 11.86
C ARG A 528 -15.53 48.71 12.83
N PRO A 529 -14.84 48.85 13.98
CA PRO A 529 -15.07 49.94 14.93
C PRO A 529 -14.82 51.32 14.33
N ASP A 530 -15.53 52.32 14.83
CA ASP A 530 -15.27 53.72 14.48
C ASP A 530 -14.11 54.23 15.35
N THR A 531 -12.89 54.18 14.80
CA THR A 531 -11.68 54.63 15.50
C THR A 531 -10.61 55.11 14.52
N GLU A 532 -9.84 56.13 14.90
CA GLU A 532 -8.70 56.63 14.13
C GLU A 532 -7.48 55.70 14.18
N LEU A 533 -7.56 54.58 14.91
CA LEU A 533 -6.52 53.57 14.95
C LEU A 533 -6.49 52.71 13.68
N ILE A 534 -7.60 52.62 12.96
CA ILE A 534 -7.71 51.94 11.66
C ILE A 534 -7.33 52.93 10.57
N LEU A 535 -6.26 52.63 9.84
CA LEU A 535 -5.78 53.49 8.76
C LEU A 535 -6.50 53.19 7.45
N TRP A 536 -6.56 51.90 7.09
CA TRP A 536 -7.18 51.41 5.85
C TRP A 536 -7.75 50.02 6.08
N GLY A 537 -8.71 49.60 5.25
CA GLY A 537 -9.24 48.25 5.34
C GLY A 537 -10.53 48.04 4.57
N SER A 538 -10.99 46.80 4.52
CA SER A 538 -12.23 46.40 3.88
C SER A 538 -13.40 46.38 4.87
N THR A 539 -14.62 46.24 4.35
CA THR A 539 -15.74 45.67 5.11
C THR A 539 -15.54 44.16 5.32
N ALA A 540 -16.43 43.51 6.07
CA ALA A 540 -16.47 42.05 6.12
C ALA A 540 -16.96 41.52 4.75
N LEU A 541 -16.13 40.70 4.12
CA LEU A 541 -16.40 40.08 2.83
C LEU A 541 -16.90 38.66 3.05
N ASN A 542 -17.99 38.28 2.40
CA ASN A 542 -18.47 36.91 2.37
C ASN A 542 -17.60 36.02 1.47
N HIS A 543 -17.87 34.72 1.47
CA HIS A 543 -17.16 33.76 0.64
C HIS A 543 -17.19 34.16 -0.86
N LYS A 544 -16.01 34.19 -1.49
CA LYS A 544 -15.72 34.63 -2.88
C LYS A 544 -15.85 36.12 -3.16
N GLU A 545 -16.18 36.95 -2.17
CA GLU A 545 -16.14 38.40 -2.34
C GLU A 545 -14.71 38.93 -2.29
N GLU A 546 -14.53 40.10 -2.90
CA GLU A 546 -13.25 40.78 -2.98
C GLU A 546 -13.42 42.30 -2.86
N ASP A 547 -12.42 42.97 -2.30
CA ASP A 547 -12.39 44.43 -2.13
C ASP A 547 -11.02 44.98 -2.50
N LEU A 548 -10.97 46.24 -2.92
CA LEU A 548 -9.75 46.92 -3.36
C LEU A 548 -9.46 48.15 -2.50
N ILE A 549 -8.46 48.01 -1.63
CA ILE A 549 -8.01 49.04 -0.69
C ILE A 549 -6.84 49.80 -1.33
N LYS A 550 -6.99 51.12 -1.50
CA LYS A 550 -5.95 51.98 -2.08
C LYS A 550 -5.48 53.01 -1.06
N PHE A 551 -4.17 53.16 -0.92
CA PHE A 551 -3.57 54.13 0.01
C PHE A 551 -2.15 54.52 -0.42
N ILE A 552 -1.61 55.56 0.22
CA ILE A 552 -0.20 55.91 0.12
C ILE A 552 0.51 55.38 1.37
N ALA A 553 1.64 54.68 1.17
CA ALA A 553 2.41 54.13 2.27
C ALA A 553 2.88 55.27 3.22
N PRO A 554 2.64 55.14 4.54
CA PRO A 554 2.92 56.18 5.53
C PRO A 554 4.43 56.28 5.83
N GLU A 555 4.80 56.94 6.93
CA GLU A 555 6.17 56.95 7.44
C GLU A 555 6.68 55.54 7.78
N PRO A 556 8.02 55.34 7.86
CA PRO A 556 8.60 54.04 8.18
C PRO A 556 8.08 53.44 9.50
N GLY A 557 7.75 52.16 9.48
CA GLY A 557 7.21 51.45 10.64
C GLY A 557 6.55 50.12 10.30
N ASN A 558 6.18 49.37 11.33
CA ASN A 558 5.47 48.09 11.21
C ASN A 558 3.97 48.31 11.46
N TYR A 559 3.18 48.18 10.40
CA TYR A 559 1.73 48.38 10.42
C TYR A 559 1.02 47.03 10.35
N PRO A 560 0.50 46.51 11.48
CA PRO A 560 -0.18 45.24 11.46
C PRO A 560 -1.51 45.33 10.71
N TYR A 561 -1.88 44.26 10.01
CA TYR A 561 -3.22 44.04 9.52
C TYR A 561 -3.87 42.85 10.21
N VAL A 562 -5.16 42.98 10.51
CA VAL A 562 -5.90 42.04 11.36
C VAL A 562 -7.33 41.84 10.88
N CYS A 563 -7.85 40.63 11.04
CA CYS A 563 -9.28 40.35 10.92
C CYS A 563 -9.96 40.61 12.27
N THR A 564 -10.98 41.46 12.29
CA THR A 564 -11.72 41.83 13.50
C THR A 564 -13.10 41.18 13.59
N PHE A 565 -13.42 40.27 12.68
CA PHE A 565 -14.58 39.40 12.85
C PHE A 565 -14.42 38.60 14.17
N PRO A 566 -15.48 38.42 14.97
CA PRO A 566 -15.38 37.86 16.32
C PRO A 566 -14.58 36.57 16.40
N GLY A 567 -13.55 36.56 17.26
CA GLY A 567 -12.68 35.40 17.48
C GLY A 567 -11.54 35.20 16.48
N HIS A 568 -11.54 35.89 15.33
CA HIS A 568 -10.53 35.67 14.28
C HIS A 568 -9.20 36.38 14.55
N ALA A 569 -9.23 37.48 15.30
CA ALA A 569 -8.08 38.34 15.53
C ALA A 569 -6.89 37.61 16.17
N MET A 570 -7.09 36.50 16.88
CA MET A 570 -5.97 35.74 17.50
C MET A 570 -5.07 35.05 16.46
N MET A 571 -5.60 34.68 15.30
CA MET A 571 -4.90 33.88 14.28
C MET A 571 -4.71 34.63 12.96
N MET A 572 -5.67 35.49 12.60
CA MET A 572 -5.71 36.20 11.33
C MET A 572 -5.01 37.56 11.41
N ARG A 573 -3.68 37.50 11.39
CA ARG A 573 -2.80 38.68 11.38
C ARG A 573 -1.68 38.57 10.35
N GLY A 574 -1.16 39.72 9.96
CA GLY A 574 0.12 39.91 9.30
C GLY A 574 0.63 41.34 9.45
N VAL A 575 1.73 41.68 8.79
CA VAL A 575 2.38 43.00 8.95
C VAL A 575 2.77 43.60 7.60
N MET A 576 2.37 44.86 7.38
CA MET A 576 2.94 45.72 6.34
C MET A 576 4.17 46.44 6.92
N LYS A 577 5.34 46.19 6.36
CA LYS A 577 6.58 46.88 6.72
C LYS A 577 6.76 48.08 5.80
N VAL A 578 6.86 49.27 6.38
CA VAL A 578 7.14 50.49 5.63
C VAL A 578 8.58 50.88 5.89
N VAL A 579 9.38 50.95 4.84
CA VAL A 579 10.80 51.30 4.91
C VAL A 579 11.04 52.70 4.34
N PRO A 580 12.13 53.38 4.75
CA PRO A 580 12.55 54.62 4.11
C PRO A 580 12.77 54.41 2.61
N ARG A 581 12.52 55.46 1.83
CA ARG A 581 12.65 55.39 0.37
C ARG A 581 14.09 55.22 -0.10
#